data_AF-A0A960HRW6-F1
#
_entry.id   AF-A0A960HRW6-F1
#
_cell.length_a   1.000
_cell.length_b   1.000
_cell.length_c   1.000
_cell.angle_alpha   90.00
_cell.angle_beta   90.00
_cell.angle_gamma   90.00
#
_symmetry.space_group_name_H-M   'P 1'
#
loop_
_entity.id
_entity.type
_entity.pdbx_description
1 polymer ?
#
loop_
_entity_poly.entity_id
_entity_poly.type
_entity_poly.pdbx_seq_one_letter_code
_entity_poly.pdbx_strand_id
1 'polypeptide(L)'
;MTARNIAPATGKLGVLLPGMGAVGSTFIAGVIAARQGIHPPIGSVSQMANIRLGKRDEGRNPLIRDFVPLADLDDIVFGGWDPISNNAMEAAKTAGVLQGSDLDALSKEMEGIVPMDAVFDQRWVSRLEGVRVKDIDNKWDQAMALIDDIAKFKEENDCDRLVMVWCGSTEAYQEPSDVHATVASFEEGLRNNHENIAPSQIYAYAALQSDVPFANGAPNLTTDLDCIIELAKQRGVPIAGKDF
;
A
#
# COMPACT_ATOMS: atom_id res chain seq x y z
N MET A 1 -25.25 -5.10 -9.13
CA MET A 1 -23.88 -5.64 -9.21
C MET A 1 -23.93 -7.12 -8.94
N THR A 2 -23.54 -7.96 -9.89
CA THR A 2 -23.27 -9.38 -9.64
C THR A 2 -22.12 -9.47 -8.63
N ALA A 3 -22.27 -10.31 -7.59
CA ALA A 3 -21.21 -10.49 -6.61
C ALA A 3 -19.91 -10.93 -7.32
N ARG A 4 -18.82 -10.18 -7.13
CA ARG A 4 -17.50 -10.59 -7.64
C ARG A 4 -17.16 -11.95 -7.02
N ASN A 5 -16.74 -12.90 -7.84
CA ASN A 5 -16.20 -14.15 -7.33
C ASN A 5 -14.88 -13.82 -6.61
N ILE A 6 -14.85 -14.02 -5.29
CA ILE A 6 -13.65 -13.73 -4.49
C ILE A 6 -12.65 -14.87 -4.76
N ALA A 7 -11.51 -14.52 -5.36
CA ALA A 7 -10.46 -15.49 -5.59
C ALA A 7 -10.00 -16.11 -4.26
N PRO A 8 -9.73 -17.42 -4.21
CA PRO A 8 -9.15 -18.06 -3.03
C PRO A 8 -7.87 -17.35 -2.58
N ALA A 9 -7.58 -17.44 -1.28
CA ALA A 9 -6.35 -16.86 -0.72
C ALA A 9 -5.09 -17.70 -1.02
N THR A 10 -5.01 -18.28 -2.21
CA THR A 10 -3.88 -19.11 -2.64
C THR A 10 -2.82 -18.30 -3.35
N GLY A 11 -1.59 -18.83 -3.34
CA GLY A 11 -0.43 -18.30 -4.03
C GLY A 11 0.02 -16.93 -3.52
N LYS A 12 1.02 -16.36 -4.19
CA LYS A 12 1.74 -15.19 -3.67
C LYS A 12 0.87 -13.93 -3.66
N LEU A 13 0.90 -13.23 -2.54
CA LEU A 13 0.28 -11.93 -2.35
C LEU A 13 1.36 -10.85 -2.36
N GLY A 14 1.36 -10.04 -3.41
CA GLY A 14 2.19 -8.83 -3.45
C GLY A 14 1.57 -7.71 -2.62
N VAL A 15 2.32 -7.14 -1.70
CA VAL A 15 1.93 -5.97 -0.91
C VAL A 15 2.80 -4.79 -1.32
N LEU A 16 2.17 -3.84 -2.00
CA LEU A 16 2.80 -2.64 -2.55
C LEU A 16 2.65 -1.45 -1.59
N LEU A 17 3.78 -0.84 -1.23
CA LEU A 17 3.85 0.24 -0.23
C LEU A 17 4.41 1.53 -0.86
N PRO A 18 3.57 2.48 -1.30
CA PRO A 18 4.02 3.85 -1.54
C PRO A 18 4.43 4.47 -0.21
N GLY A 19 5.73 4.70 -0.02
CA GLY A 19 6.37 5.07 1.24
C GLY A 19 6.87 3.85 2.02
N MET A 20 8.19 3.63 2.02
CA MET A 20 8.86 2.59 2.80
C MET A 20 9.51 3.12 4.08
N GLY A 21 9.18 4.34 4.52
CA GLY A 21 9.66 4.91 5.78
C GLY A 21 9.24 4.14 7.04
N ALA A 22 9.06 4.82 8.17
CA ALA A 22 8.83 4.18 9.48
C ALA A 22 7.76 3.07 9.46
N VAL A 23 6.55 3.35 9.00
CA VAL A 23 5.47 2.36 8.97
C VAL A 23 5.78 1.20 7.99
N GLY A 24 6.15 1.52 6.75
CA GLY A 24 6.40 0.51 5.72
C GLY A 24 7.54 -0.44 6.09
N SER A 25 8.69 0.11 6.47
CA SER A 25 9.86 -0.67 6.87
C SER A 25 9.65 -1.53 8.13
N THR A 26 8.96 -1.00 9.15
CA THR A 26 8.65 -1.77 10.37
C THR A 26 7.63 -2.87 10.10
N PHE A 27 6.64 -2.62 9.24
CA PHE A 27 5.71 -3.66 8.80
C PHE A 27 6.42 -4.79 8.06
N ILE A 28 7.28 -4.46 7.10
CA ILE A 28 8.12 -5.44 6.38
C ILE A 28 8.94 -6.26 7.38
N ALA A 29 9.71 -5.61 8.26
CA ALA A 29 10.54 -6.28 9.25
C ALA A 29 9.72 -7.20 10.18
N GLY A 30 8.57 -6.73 10.66
CA GLY A 30 7.70 -7.49 11.55
C GLY A 30 7.13 -8.75 10.90
N VAL A 31 6.73 -8.68 9.63
CA VAL A 31 6.25 -9.86 8.89
C VAL A 31 7.38 -10.86 8.64
N ILE A 32 8.56 -10.39 8.26
CA ILE A 32 9.73 -11.25 8.05
C ILE A 32 10.12 -11.95 9.36
N ALA A 33 10.22 -11.21 10.46
CA ALA A 33 10.54 -11.78 11.78
C ALA A 33 9.50 -12.83 12.22
N ALA A 34 8.21 -12.56 11.96
CA ALA A 34 7.12 -13.48 12.30
C ALA A 34 7.17 -14.77 11.49
N ARG A 35 7.35 -14.70 10.17
CA ARG A 35 7.39 -15.89 9.32
C ARG A 35 8.65 -16.73 9.51
N GLN A 36 9.77 -16.09 9.85
CA GLN A 36 11.01 -16.79 10.23
C GLN A 36 10.98 -17.36 11.67
N GLY A 37 9.90 -17.12 12.43
CA GLY A 37 9.75 -17.61 13.81
C GLY A 37 10.65 -16.93 14.84
N ILE A 38 11.23 -15.77 14.50
CA ILE A 38 12.12 -15.01 15.40
C ILE A 38 11.30 -14.32 16.49
N HIS A 39 10.22 -13.65 16.09
CA HIS A 39 9.30 -12.97 17.00
C HIS A 39 7.84 -13.24 16.61
N PRO A 40 6.93 -13.49 17.56
CA PRO A 40 5.51 -13.61 17.24
C PRO A 40 4.93 -12.28 16.73
N PRO A 41 3.89 -12.29 15.86
CA PRO A 41 3.29 -11.08 15.28
C PRO A 41 2.36 -10.34 16.29
N ILE A 42 2.93 -9.91 17.43
CA ILE A 42 2.21 -9.26 18.53
C ILE A 42 1.51 -7.99 18.03
N GLY A 43 0.22 -7.86 18.36
CA GLY A 43 -0.62 -6.75 17.95
C GLY A 43 -1.39 -7.00 16.64
N SER A 44 -1.06 -8.05 15.88
CA SER A 44 -1.79 -8.39 14.67
C SER A 44 -3.13 -9.06 14.98
N VAL A 45 -4.24 -8.37 14.66
CA VAL A 45 -5.59 -8.91 14.81
C VAL A 45 -5.79 -10.15 13.95
N SER A 46 -5.38 -10.13 12.68
CA SER A 46 -5.57 -11.27 11.77
C SER A 46 -4.81 -12.52 12.22
N GLN A 47 -3.64 -12.34 12.82
CA GLN A 47 -2.77 -13.45 13.22
C GLN A 47 -3.01 -13.95 14.65
N MET A 48 -3.44 -13.09 15.57
CA MET A 48 -3.48 -13.43 17.01
C MET A 48 -4.85 -13.29 17.67
N ALA A 49 -5.82 -12.60 17.06
CA ALA A 49 -7.14 -12.45 17.67
C ALA A 49 -8.06 -13.64 17.35
N ASN A 50 -9.04 -13.86 18.23
CA ASN A 50 -10.09 -14.84 18.05
C ASN A 50 -11.38 -14.18 17.54
N ILE A 51 -12.13 -14.90 16.71
CA ILE A 51 -13.49 -14.51 16.31
C ILE A 51 -14.51 -15.30 17.13
N ARG A 52 -15.43 -14.61 17.81
CA ARG A 52 -16.51 -15.28 18.56
C ARG A 52 -17.61 -15.74 17.61
N LEU A 53 -17.86 -17.04 17.60
CA LEU A 53 -18.96 -17.66 16.86
C LEU A 53 -20.06 -18.06 17.84
N GLY A 54 -21.24 -17.46 17.72
CA GLY A 54 -22.38 -17.77 18.59
C GLY A 54 -22.32 -17.12 19.98
N LYS A 55 -22.99 -17.75 20.95
CA LYS A 55 -23.11 -17.23 22.32
C LYS A 55 -21.84 -17.45 23.14
N ARG A 56 -21.70 -16.70 24.24
CA ARG A 56 -20.49 -16.71 25.08
C ARG A 56 -20.26 -18.05 25.78
N ASP A 57 -21.32 -18.76 26.14
CA ASP A 57 -21.32 -20.06 26.82
C ASP A 57 -20.97 -21.24 25.90
N GLU A 58 -21.02 -21.06 24.58
CA GLU A 58 -20.66 -22.11 23.61
C GLU A 58 -19.13 -22.32 23.46
N GLY A 59 -18.30 -21.39 23.93
CA GLY A 59 -16.83 -21.51 23.88
C GLY A 59 -16.21 -21.50 22.47
N ARG A 60 -16.99 -21.21 21.41
CA ARG A 60 -16.53 -21.23 20.01
C ARG A 60 -15.81 -19.93 19.63
N ASN A 61 -14.49 -19.90 19.88
CA ASN A 61 -13.65 -18.74 19.60
C ASN A 61 -12.37 -19.16 18.86
N PRO A 62 -12.42 -19.65 17.61
CA PRO A 62 -11.22 -19.95 16.84
C PRO A 62 -10.37 -18.70 16.58
N LEU A 63 -9.09 -18.87 16.27
CA LEU A 63 -8.27 -17.77 15.75
C LEU A 63 -8.83 -17.30 14.40
N ILE A 64 -8.72 -16.00 14.11
CA ILE A 64 -9.21 -15.42 12.85
C ILE A 64 -8.54 -16.11 11.66
N ARG A 65 -7.22 -16.28 11.69
CA ARG A 65 -6.44 -16.98 10.64
C ARG A 65 -6.84 -18.44 10.42
N ASP A 66 -7.38 -19.11 11.45
CA ASP A 66 -7.82 -20.51 11.34
C ASP A 66 -9.27 -20.61 10.81
N PHE A 67 -9.98 -19.48 10.74
CA PHE A 67 -11.39 -19.41 10.36
C PHE A 67 -11.63 -18.79 8.97
N VAL A 68 -10.88 -17.74 8.62
CA VAL A 68 -11.00 -17.02 7.35
C VAL A 68 -9.84 -17.40 6.44
N PRO A 69 -10.05 -17.64 5.13
CA PRO A 69 -8.95 -17.89 4.20
C PRO A 69 -8.13 -16.60 4.02
N LEU A 70 -7.01 -16.51 4.72
CA LEU A 70 -6.01 -15.45 4.60
C LEU A 70 -4.78 -15.96 3.87
N ALA A 71 -4.01 -15.07 3.25
CA ALA A 71 -2.69 -15.44 2.74
C ALA A 71 -1.76 -15.73 3.92
N ASP A 72 -0.95 -16.78 3.80
CA ASP A 72 0.08 -17.08 4.78
C ASP A 72 1.19 -16.02 4.74
N LEU A 73 1.88 -15.81 5.86
CA LEU A 73 2.96 -14.81 5.92
C LEU A 73 4.14 -15.18 4.99
N ASP A 74 4.31 -16.47 4.69
CA ASP A 74 5.30 -16.97 3.74
C ASP A 74 4.93 -16.67 2.28
N ASP A 75 3.64 -16.47 1.97
CA ASP A 75 3.16 -16.13 0.63
C ASP A 75 3.23 -14.61 0.35
N ILE A 76 3.56 -13.79 1.36
CA ILE A 76 3.66 -12.34 1.19
C ILE A 76 4.99 -11.96 0.51
N VAL A 77 4.88 -11.15 -0.53
CA VAL A 77 6.01 -10.52 -1.23
C VAL A 77 5.86 -9.01 -1.14
N PHE A 78 6.92 -8.30 -0.75
CA PHE A 78 6.89 -6.85 -0.60
C PHE A 78 7.46 -6.13 -1.81
N GLY A 79 6.82 -5.02 -2.18
CA GLY A 79 7.32 -4.05 -3.13
C GLY A 79 6.79 -2.66 -2.79
N GLY A 80 7.16 -1.66 -3.57
CA GLY A 80 6.66 -0.31 -3.34
C GLY A 80 7.58 0.76 -3.89
N TRP A 81 7.37 1.97 -3.45
CA TRP A 81 8.05 3.16 -3.92
C TRP A 81 8.53 3.98 -2.74
N ASP A 82 9.71 4.58 -2.84
CA ASP A 82 10.21 5.47 -1.81
C ASP A 82 11.06 6.57 -2.43
N PRO A 83 10.82 7.85 -2.12
CA PRO A 83 11.59 8.95 -2.69
C PRO A 83 12.97 9.12 -2.05
N ILE A 84 13.32 8.37 -0.99
CA ILE A 84 14.49 8.62 -0.15
C ILE A 84 15.41 7.39 -0.08
N SER A 85 14.92 6.25 0.41
CA SER A 85 15.75 5.11 0.79
C SER A 85 16.02 4.13 -0.36
N ASN A 86 17.21 3.52 -0.40
CA ASN A 86 17.57 2.60 -1.49
C ASN A 86 17.03 1.17 -1.32
N ASN A 87 16.67 0.78 -0.09
CA ASN A 87 16.04 -0.50 0.24
C ASN A 87 15.33 -0.40 1.60
N ALA A 88 14.52 -1.42 1.93
CA ALA A 88 13.76 -1.45 3.17
C ALA A 88 14.65 -1.47 4.43
N MET A 89 15.86 -2.02 4.36
CA MET A 89 16.81 -2.02 5.48
C MET A 89 17.33 -0.61 5.79
N GLU A 90 17.73 0.15 4.78
CA GLU A 90 18.12 1.55 4.94
C GLU A 90 16.97 2.40 5.47
N ALA A 91 15.75 2.16 4.97
CA ALA A 91 14.56 2.85 5.44
C ALA A 91 14.28 2.55 6.92
N ALA A 92 14.39 1.29 7.35
CA ALA A 92 14.24 0.88 8.76
C ALA A 92 15.27 1.55 9.67
N LYS A 93 16.55 1.53 9.27
CA LYS A 93 17.64 2.17 10.02
C LYS A 93 17.44 3.67 10.14
N THR A 94 17.00 4.33 9.07
CA THR A 94 16.72 5.77 9.04
C THR A 94 15.54 6.12 9.93
N ALA A 95 14.48 5.30 9.90
CA ALA A 95 13.29 5.51 10.72
C ALA A 95 13.56 5.37 12.23
N GLY A 96 14.51 4.51 12.62
CA GLY A 96 14.93 4.35 14.02
C GLY A 96 13.86 3.77 14.95
N VAL A 97 12.84 3.11 14.39
CA VAL A 97 11.79 2.42 15.16
C VAL A 97 12.30 1.10 15.74
N LEU A 98 13.05 0.35 14.93
CA LEU A 98 13.69 -0.91 15.31
C LEU A 98 15.18 -0.67 15.57
N GLN A 99 15.76 -1.42 16.51
CA GLN A 99 17.17 -1.33 16.85
C GLN A 99 18.00 -2.31 16.01
N GLY A 100 19.33 -2.11 15.97
CA GLY A 100 20.22 -2.97 15.16
C GLY A 100 20.03 -4.46 15.42
N SER A 101 19.93 -4.87 16.69
CA SER A 101 19.70 -6.27 17.07
C SER A 101 18.38 -6.85 16.56
N ASP A 102 17.35 -6.02 16.35
CA ASP A 102 16.07 -6.46 15.79
C ASP A 102 16.17 -6.69 14.27
N LEU A 103 17.11 -6.01 13.62
CA LEU A 103 17.29 -5.97 12.17
C LEU A 103 18.39 -6.92 11.66
N ASP A 104 19.36 -7.26 12.50
CA ASP A 104 20.55 -8.03 12.10
C ASP A 104 20.18 -9.37 11.46
N ALA A 105 19.21 -10.09 12.02
CA ALA A 105 18.74 -11.37 11.49
C ALA A 105 17.94 -11.22 10.18
N LEU A 106 17.40 -10.02 9.90
CA LEU A 106 16.52 -9.73 8.77
C LEU A 106 17.27 -9.07 7.59
N SER A 107 18.55 -8.69 7.78
CA SER A 107 19.29 -7.81 6.87
C SER A 107 19.28 -8.26 5.42
N LYS A 108 19.59 -9.53 5.18
CA LYS A 108 19.66 -10.07 3.82
C LYS A 108 18.35 -9.90 3.06
N GLU A 109 17.23 -10.15 3.73
CA GLU A 109 15.92 -10.13 3.08
C GLU A 109 15.43 -8.69 2.90
N MET A 110 15.62 -7.83 3.91
CA MET A 110 15.23 -6.41 3.84
C MET A 110 16.08 -5.60 2.84
N GLU A 111 17.37 -5.91 2.71
CA GLU A 111 18.23 -5.29 1.68
C GLU A 111 17.80 -5.67 0.26
N GLY A 112 17.22 -6.86 0.10
CA GLY A 112 16.67 -7.34 -1.18
C GLY A 112 15.38 -6.64 -1.61
N ILE A 113 14.70 -5.93 -0.69
CA ILE A 113 13.47 -5.19 -0.99
C ILE A 113 13.86 -3.76 -1.37
N VAL A 114 14.07 -3.56 -2.67
CA VAL A 114 14.47 -2.28 -3.28
C VAL A 114 13.21 -1.56 -3.79
N PRO A 115 12.88 -0.35 -3.29
CA PRO A 115 11.77 0.42 -3.80
C PRO A 115 12.04 0.96 -5.21
N MET A 116 10.99 1.00 -6.00
CA MET A 116 10.94 1.71 -7.28
C MET A 116 10.97 3.23 -7.05
N ASP A 117 11.40 3.99 -8.07
CA ASP A 117 11.40 5.46 -8.01
C ASP A 117 9.97 5.98 -7.90
N ALA A 118 9.74 6.89 -6.94
CA ALA A 118 8.42 7.33 -6.56
C ALA A 118 7.87 8.45 -7.47
N VAL A 119 6.54 8.49 -7.61
CA VAL A 119 5.84 9.76 -7.89
C VAL A 119 5.81 10.57 -6.59
N PHE A 120 6.41 11.76 -6.59
CA PHE A 120 6.57 12.61 -5.42
C PHE A 120 6.53 14.09 -5.81
N ASP A 121 5.83 14.90 -5.01
CA ASP A 121 5.78 16.36 -5.16
C ASP A 121 5.96 17.00 -3.77
N GLN A 122 7.10 17.67 -3.59
CA GLN A 122 7.51 18.30 -2.33
C GLN A 122 6.50 19.35 -1.84
N ARG A 123 5.68 19.92 -2.73
CA ARG A 123 4.63 20.88 -2.37
C ARG A 123 3.58 20.27 -1.44
N TRP A 124 3.36 18.97 -1.52
CA TRP A 124 2.45 18.24 -0.63
C TRP A 124 3.13 17.80 0.66
N VAL A 125 4.46 17.63 0.66
CA VAL A 125 5.24 17.17 1.81
C VAL A 125 6.53 17.98 1.93
N SER A 126 6.42 19.20 2.45
CA SER A 126 7.48 20.23 2.40
C SER A 126 8.76 19.92 3.19
N ARG A 127 8.73 18.91 4.08
CA ARG A 127 9.87 18.54 4.93
C ARG A 127 10.76 17.44 4.35
N LEU A 128 10.39 16.89 3.20
CA LEU A 128 11.13 15.82 2.56
C LEU A 128 11.78 16.34 1.28
N GLU A 129 12.95 15.80 0.96
CA GLU A 129 13.61 15.98 -0.33
C GLU A 129 13.64 14.62 -1.02
N GLY A 130 13.05 14.55 -2.22
CA GLY A 130 13.02 13.33 -3.01
C GLY A 130 14.26 13.22 -3.88
N VAL A 131 15.05 12.17 -3.67
CA VAL A 131 16.24 11.85 -4.48
C VAL A 131 15.99 10.66 -5.42
N ARG A 132 14.96 9.85 -5.15
CA ARG A 132 14.52 8.70 -5.95
C ARG A 132 13.12 8.93 -6.51
N VAL A 133 13.02 9.93 -7.39
CA VAL A 133 11.76 10.39 -7.97
C VAL A 133 11.76 10.11 -9.46
N LYS A 134 10.63 9.67 -10.00
CA LYS A 134 10.47 9.48 -11.45
C LYS A 134 10.68 10.82 -12.16
N ASP A 135 11.56 10.82 -13.16
CA ASP A 135 11.80 11.98 -14.03
C ASP A 135 10.69 12.09 -15.09
N ILE A 136 9.48 12.42 -14.63
CA ILE A 136 8.26 12.54 -15.45
C ILE A 136 7.48 13.75 -14.98
N ASP A 137 7.33 14.77 -15.84
CA ASP A 137 6.63 16.01 -15.49
C ASP A 137 5.10 15.87 -15.50
N ASN A 138 4.55 15.07 -16.43
CA ASN A 138 3.10 14.99 -16.62
C ASN A 138 2.45 13.95 -15.69
N LYS A 139 1.38 14.35 -14.99
CA LYS A 139 0.67 13.50 -14.01
C LYS A 139 -0.04 12.30 -14.65
N TRP A 140 -0.51 12.43 -15.90
CA TRP A 140 -1.03 11.29 -16.65
C TRP A 140 0.08 10.27 -16.91
N ASP A 141 1.24 10.73 -17.37
CA ASP A 141 2.37 9.85 -17.64
C ASP A 141 2.94 9.24 -16.36
N GLN A 142 2.93 9.97 -15.25
CA GLN A 142 3.22 9.44 -13.91
C GLN A 142 2.26 8.30 -13.54
N ALA A 143 0.95 8.48 -13.78
CA ALA A 143 -0.04 7.43 -13.53
C ALA A 143 0.22 6.19 -14.38
N MET A 144 0.55 6.36 -15.67
CA MET A 144 0.86 5.25 -16.57
C MET A 144 2.14 4.52 -16.13
N ALA A 145 3.18 5.26 -15.72
CA ALA A 145 4.40 4.66 -15.19
C ALA A 145 4.14 3.83 -13.92
N LEU A 146 3.24 4.28 -13.03
CA LEU A 146 2.85 3.50 -11.86
C LEU A 146 2.06 2.23 -12.25
N ILE A 147 1.21 2.29 -13.26
CA ILE A 147 0.51 1.10 -13.78
C ILE A 147 1.51 0.09 -14.34
N ASP A 148 2.51 0.55 -15.09
CA ASP A 148 3.57 -0.30 -15.62
C ASP A 148 4.41 -0.93 -14.51
N ASP A 149 4.77 -0.16 -13.48
CA ASP A 149 5.48 -0.66 -12.29
C ASP A 149 4.68 -1.77 -11.58
N ILE A 150 3.38 -1.55 -11.37
CA ILE A 150 2.48 -2.55 -10.75
C ILE A 150 2.47 -3.85 -11.57
N ALA A 151 2.35 -3.74 -12.89
CA ALA A 151 2.33 -4.89 -13.79
C ALA A 151 3.65 -5.66 -13.77
N LYS A 152 4.79 -4.95 -13.90
CA LYS A 152 6.14 -5.55 -13.85
C LYS A 152 6.39 -6.22 -12.52
N PHE A 153 6.09 -5.55 -11.40
CA PHE A 153 6.24 -6.15 -10.08
C PHE A 153 5.45 -7.45 -9.95
N LYS A 154 4.19 -7.46 -10.44
CA LYS A 154 3.36 -8.66 -10.41
C LYS A 154 4.00 -9.83 -11.18
N GLU A 155 4.48 -9.56 -12.38
CA GLU A 155 5.09 -10.54 -13.28
C GLU A 155 6.43 -11.06 -12.71
N GLU A 156 7.34 -10.16 -12.36
CA GLU A 156 8.70 -10.50 -11.89
C GLU A 156 8.69 -11.30 -10.58
N ASN A 157 7.68 -11.09 -9.74
CA ASN A 157 7.55 -11.79 -8.45
C ASN A 157 6.61 -12.99 -8.48
N ASP A 158 5.99 -13.27 -9.63
CA ASP A 158 5.00 -14.34 -9.81
C ASP A 158 3.84 -14.22 -8.81
N CYS A 159 3.31 -13.00 -8.66
CA CYS A 159 2.22 -12.70 -7.73
C CYS A 159 0.87 -12.97 -8.39
N ASP A 160 0.03 -13.79 -7.76
CA ASP A 160 -1.35 -14.01 -8.22
C ASP A 160 -2.22 -12.78 -7.96
N ARG A 161 -2.01 -12.16 -6.80
CA ARG A 161 -2.82 -11.07 -6.25
C ARG A 161 -1.92 -9.96 -5.73
N LEU A 162 -2.43 -8.73 -5.79
CA LEU A 162 -1.78 -7.56 -5.23
C LEU A 162 -2.72 -6.81 -4.30
N VAL A 163 -2.16 -6.08 -3.35
CA VAL A 163 -2.82 -5.02 -2.59
C VAL A 163 -1.86 -3.85 -2.44
N MET A 164 -2.37 -2.63 -2.49
CA MET A 164 -1.60 -1.42 -2.25
C MET A 164 -2.03 -0.77 -0.93
N VAL A 165 -1.07 -0.41 -0.09
CA VAL A 165 -1.30 0.31 1.16
C VAL A 165 -0.43 1.55 1.17
N TRP A 166 -1.05 2.73 1.12
CA TRP A 166 -0.35 4.00 1.23
C TRP A 166 0.26 4.14 2.62
N CYS A 167 1.58 4.17 2.67
CA CYS A 167 2.39 4.41 3.86
C CYS A 167 3.24 5.69 3.70
N GLY A 168 2.89 6.51 2.71
CA GLY A 168 3.56 7.77 2.40
C GLY A 168 3.29 8.81 3.47
N SER A 169 4.08 9.87 3.46
CA SER A 169 3.88 10.98 4.37
C SER A 169 2.51 11.63 4.17
N THR A 170 1.93 12.14 5.26
CA THR A 170 0.70 12.93 5.21
C THR A 170 0.87 14.12 4.28
N GLU A 171 0.10 14.12 3.21
CA GLU A 171 0.07 15.22 2.25
C GLU A 171 -0.70 16.42 2.84
N ALA A 172 -0.26 17.63 2.50
CA ALA A 172 -0.94 18.86 2.86
C ALA A 172 -2.40 18.82 2.38
N TYR A 173 -3.32 19.20 3.27
CA TYR A 173 -4.74 19.23 2.92
C TYR A 173 -5.02 20.30 1.85
N GLN A 174 -5.79 19.91 0.83
CA GLN A 174 -6.44 20.84 -0.09
C GLN A 174 -7.92 20.48 -0.19
N GLU A 175 -8.77 21.49 -0.40
CA GLU A 175 -10.19 21.26 -0.59
C GLU A 175 -10.43 20.58 -1.96
N PRO A 176 -11.37 19.62 -2.04
CA PRO A 176 -11.81 19.10 -3.32
C PRO A 176 -12.30 20.23 -4.23
N SER A 177 -11.91 20.19 -5.51
CA SER A 177 -12.39 21.11 -6.55
C SER A 177 -13.04 20.31 -7.70
N ASP A 178 -13.48 21.01 -8.75
CA ASP A 178 -14.15 20.40 -9.90
C ASP A 178 -13.36 19.26 -10.57
N VAL A 179 -12.03 19.26 -10.44
CA VAL A 179 -11.16 18.18 -10.93
C VAL A 179 -11.44 16.83 -10.25
N HIS A 180 -12.00 16.83 -9.04
CA HIS A 180 -12.30 15.62 -8.27
C HIS A 180 -13.77 15.18 -8.39
N ALA A 181 -14.59 15.88 -9.18
CA ALA A 181 -16.03 15.64 -9.23
C ALA A 181 -16.42 14.32 -9.92
N THR A 182 -15.69 13.93 -10.96
CA THR A 182 -15.94 12.70 -11.73
C THR A 182 -14.64 12.06 -12.17
N VAL A 183 -14.66 10.77 -12.53
CA VAL A 183 -13.50 10.10 -13.14
C VAL A 183 -13.01 10.86 -14.38
N ALA A 184 -13.92 11.31 -15.25
CA ALA A 184 -13.55 12.01 -16.48
C ALA A 184 -12.83 13.34 -16.20
N SER A 185 -13.35 14.14 -15.26
CA SER A 185 -12.72 15.40 -14.83
C SER A 185 -11.35 15.17 -14.20
N PHE A 186 -11.20 14.09 -13.43
CA PHE A 186 -9.94 13.73 -12.80
C PHE A 186 -8.89 13.31 -13.83
N GLU A 187 -9.26 12.47 -14.80
CA GLU A 187 -8.37 12.07 -15.89
C GLU A 187 -7.98 13.24 -16.80
N GLU A 188 -8.88 14.17 -17.08
CA GLU A 188 -8.55 15.43 -17.76
C GLU A 188 -7.57 16.26 -16.92
N GLY A 189 -7.81 16.34 -15.61
CA GLY A 189 -6.90 16.99 -14.67
C GLY A 189 -5.50 16.38 -14.67
N LEU A 190 -5.38 15.06 -14.71
CA LEU A 190 -4.09 14.37 -14.85
C LEU A 190 -3.37 14.78 -16.13
N ARG A 191 -4.07 14.77 -17.28
CA ARG A 191 -3.48 15.17 -18.58
C ARG A 191 -3.03 16.62 -18.60
N ASN A 192 -3.77 17.49 -17.91
CA ASN A 192 -3.51 18.93 -17.83
C ASN A 192 -2.62 19.35 -16.64
N ASN A 193 -2.01 18.41 -15.91
CA ASN A 193 -1.18 18.69 -14.73
C ASN A 193 -1.88 19.53 -13.64
N HIS A 194 -3.18 19.31 -13.44
CA HIS A 194 -3.98 20.10 -12.52
C HIS A 194 -3.38 20.10 -11.11
N GLU A 195 -3.14 21.29 -10.55
CA GLU A 195 -2.29 21.46 -9.37
C GLU A 195 -2.83 20.82 -8.09
N ASN A 196 -4.16 20.70 -7.99
CA ASN A 196 -4.90 20.12 -6.85
C ASN A 196 -4.88 18.57 -6.81
N ILE A 197 -4.28 17.91 -7.82
CA ILE A 197 -4.10 16.45 -7.80
C ILE A 197 -2.82 16.11 -7.04
N ALA A 198 -2.96 15.38 -5.93
CA ALA A 198 -1.86 14.96 -5.08
C ALA A 198 -1.25 13.61 -5.50
N PRO A 199 0.04 13.33 -5.21
CA PRO A 199 0.67 12.04 -5.51
C PRO A 199 -0.14 10.82 -5.06
N SER A 200 -0.66 10.81 -3.82
CA SER A 200 -1.48 9.70 -3.29
C SER A 200 -2.71 9.39 -4.16
N GLN A 201 -3.29 10.39 -4.80
CA GLN A 201 -4.44 10.25 -5.70
C GLN A 201 -4.01 9.59 -7.02
N ILE A 202 -2.81 9.89 -7.51
CA ILE A 202 -2.21 9.25 -8.69
C ILE A 202 -1.95 7.77 -8.41
N TYR A 203 -1.44 7.42 -7.22
CA TYR A 203 -1.27 6.02 -6.79
C TYR A 203 -2.61 5.29 -6.67
N ALA A 204 -3.62 5.90 -6.04
CA ALA A 204 -4.94 5.30 -5.93
C ALA A 204 -5.56 5.06 -7.31
N TYR A 205 -5.46 6.02 -8.22
CA TYR A 205 -5.91 5.87 -9.60
C TYR A 205 -5.18 4.72 -10.31
N ALA A 206 -3.85 4.66 -10.24
CA ALA A 206 -3.05 3.60 -10.84
C ALA A 206 -3.40 2.21 -10.26
N ALA A 207 -3.56 2.10 -8.95
CA ALA A 207 -3.97 0.86 -8.29
C ALA A 207 -5.34 0.37 -8.80
N LEU A 208 -6.34 1.25 -8.82
CA LEU A 208 -7.70 0.91 -9.25
C LEU A 208 -7.76 0.53 -10.74
N GLN A 209 -7.00 1.22 -11.60
CA GLN A 209 -6.92 0.86 -13.02
C GLN A 209 -6.23 -0.49 -13.26
N SER A 210 -5.34 -0.90 -12.36
CA SER A 210 -4.66 -2.19 -12.36
C SER A 210 -5.42 -3.30 -11.62
N ASP A 211 -6.69 -3.08 -11.25
CA ASP A 211 -7.51 -3.98 -10.42
C ASP A 211 -6.89 -4.35 -9.07
N VAL A 212 -6.06 -3.47 -8.51
CA VAL A 212 -5.40 -3.62 -7.21
C VAL A 212 -6.17 -2.86 -6.13
N PRO A 213 -6.65 -3.55 -5.06
CA PRO A 213 -7.22 -2.90 -3.89
C PRO A 213 -6.28 -1.86 -3.28
N PHE A 214 -6.83 -0.73 -2.82
CA PHE A 214 -6.06 0.36 -2.26
C PHE A 214 -6.53 0.73 -0.86
N ALA A 215 -5.62 0.76 0.12
CA ALA A 215 -5.88 1.27 1.45
C ALA A 215 -5.06 2.54 1.72
N ASN A 216 -5.72 3.58 2.22
CA ASN A 216 -5.08 4.85 2.57
C ASN A 216 -4.67 4.88 4.05
N GLY A 217 -3.38 4.75 4.35
CA GLY A 217 -2.86 4.75 5.72
C GLY A 217 -2.59 6.14 6.31
N ALA A 218 -2.93 7.23 5.60
CA ALA A 218 -2.70 8.60 6.03
C ALA A 218 -3.98 9.46 5.88
N PRO A 219 -4.12 10.58 6.61
CA PRO A 219 -5.37 11.33 6.69
C PRO A 219 -5.70 12.19 5.45
N ASN A 220 -4.87 12.15 4.40
CA ASN A 220 -5.15 12.81 3.10
C ASN A 220 -6.46 12.30 2.47
N LEU A 221 -7.09 13.14 1.67
CA LEU A 221 -8.46 12.95 1.18
C LEU A 221 -8.66 11.82 0.15
N THR A 222 -7.59 11.17 -0.31
CA THR A 222 -7.56 10.27 -1.48
C THR A 222 -8.79 9.40 -1.67
N THR A 223 -9.12 8.57 -0.68
CA THR A 223 -10.23 7.61 -0.73
C THR A 223 -11.60 8.23 -0.41
N ASP A 224 -11.63 9.50 0.01
CA ASP A 224 -12.83 10.27 0.30
C ASP A 224 -13.30 11.08 -0.94
N LEU A 225 -12.52 11.12 -2.02
CA LEU A 225 -12.85 11.87 -3.23
C LEU A 225 -13.89 11.14 -4.09
N ASP A 226 -14.88 11.90 -4.59
CA ASP A 226 -15.98 11.36 -5.41
C ASP A 226 -15.48 10.62 -6.65
N CYS A 227 -14.49 11.17 -7.38
CA CYS A 227 -13.89 10.52 -8.53
C CYS A 227 -13.22 9.16 -8.21
N ILE A 228 -12.57 9.03 -7.04
CA ILE A 228 -11.91 7.78 -6.63
C ILE A 228 -12.95 6.75 -6.19
N ILE A 229 -13.98 7.18 -5.45
CA ILE A 229 -15.12 6.33 -5.07
C ILE A 229 -15.88 5.85 -6.32
N GLU A 230 -16.09 6.73 -7.29
CA GLU A 230 -16.70 6.40 -8.58
C GLU A 230 -15.86 5.37 -9.34
N LEU A 231 -14.55 5.60 -9.48
CA LEU A 231 -13.64 4.68 -10.17
C LEU A 231 -13.62 3.30 -9.49
N ALA A 232 -13.54 3.26 -8.16
CA ALA A 232 -13.58 2.01 -7.39
C ALA A 232 -14.87 1.22 -7.66
N LYS A 233 -16.03 1.90 -7.74
CA LYS A 233 -17.31 1.28 -8.09
C LYS A 233 -17.35 0.80 -9.55
N GLN A 234 -16.85 1.59 -10.50
CA GLN A 234 -16.80 1.22 -11.92
C GLN A 234 -15.92 -0.02 -12.15
N ARG A 235 -14.76 -0.08 -11.49
CA ARG A 235 -13.82 -1.21 -11.55
C ARG A 235 -14.25 -2.38 -10.66
N GLY A 236 -15.12 -2.15 -9.68
CA GLY A 236 -15.50 -3.14 -8.66
C GLY A 236 -14.36 -3.50 -7.69
N VAL A 237 -13.38 -2.60 -7.53
CA VAL A 237 -12.18 -2.82 -6.72
C VAL A 237 -12.34 -2.12 -5.37
N PRO A 238 -12.09 -2.79 -4.23
CA PRO A 238 -12.30 -2.19 -2.93
C PRO A 238 -11.23 -1.13 -2.61
N ILE A 239 -11.69 -0.08 -1.94
CA ILE A 239 -10.85 0.92 -1.28
C ILE A 239 -11.13 0.92 0.22
N ALA A 240 -10.12 1.26 1.03
CA ALA A 240 -10.22 1.37 2.48
C ALA A 240 -9.41 2.57 3.00
N GLY A 241 -9.69 2.98 4.23
CA GLY A 241 -9.06 4.14 4.85
C GLY A 241 -10.08 5.12 5.44
N LYS A 242 -9.63 6.19 6.06
CA LYS A 242 -8.23 6.67 6.10
C LYS A 242 -7.66 6.71 7.52
N ASP A 243 -6.32 6.79 7.58
CA ASP A 243 -5.51 6.87 8.81
C ASP A 243 -5.49 5.54 9.61
N PHE A 244 -4.30 5.12 10.06
CA PHE A 244 -4.10 3.82 10.75
C PHE A 244 -4.68 3.78 12.17
#